data_AF-A0A2E3UPF2-F1
#
_entry.id   AF-A0A2E3UPF2-F1
#
_cell.length_a   1.000
_cell.length_b   1.000
_cell.length_c   1.000
_cell.angle_alpha   90.00
_cell.angle_beta   90.00
_cell.angle_gamma   90.00
#
_symmetry.space_group_name_H-M   'P 1'
#
loop_
_entity.id
_entity.type
_entity.pdbx_description
1 polymer ?
#
loop_
_entity_poly.entity_id
_entity_poly.type
_entity_poly.pdbx_seq_one_letter_code
_entity_poly.pdbx_strand_id
1 'polypeptide(L)'
;MISSLFRYPIKQLMLCATITALSTISAANDLPKDTPESMGVSSERLKNLPSAMQRYIDANMLAGTVSLVSRNGKIIHFESQGWKDKESDEAMTDDTIFFIMSMTKPIVS
;
A
#
# COMPACT_ATOMS: atom_id res chain seq x y z
N MET A 1 36.04 -17.06 -48.96
CA MET A 1 35.69 -15.75 -48.35
C MET A 1 34.38 -15.87 -47.55
N ILE A 2 34.27 -16.88 -46.66
CA ILE A 2 33.04 -17.17 -45.87
C ILE A 2 33.44 -17.73 -44.48
N SER A 3 34.25 -17.00 -43.72
CA SER A 3 34.70 -17.49 -42.40
C SER A 3 34.66 -16.45 -41.27
N SER A 4 33.96 -15.33 -41.47
CA SER A 4 33.77 -14.31 -40.41
C SER A 4 32.45 -14.41 -39.64
N LEU A 5 31.55 -15.33 -40.03
CA LEU A 5 30.19 -15.43 -39.48
C LEU A 5 30.09 -16.15 -38.11
N PHE A 6 31.19 -16.64 -37.53
CA PHE A 6 31.14 -17.49 -36.32
C PHE A 6 32.04 -17.00 -35.17
N ARG A 7 32.33 -15.70 -35.08
CA ARG A 7 33.26 -15.17 -34.05
C ARG A 7 32.61 -14.42 -32.89
N TYR A 8 31.28 -14.26 -32.88
CA TYR A 8 30.58 -13.41 -31.91
C TYR A 8 29.47 -14.06 -31.05
N PRO A 9 29.35 -15.39 -30.85
CA PRO A 9 28.25 -15.93 -30.05
C PRO A 9 28.33 -15.47 -28.58
N ILE A 10 29.55 -15.34 -28.04
CA ILE A 10 29.78 -14.98 -26.63
C ILE A 10 29.56 -13.48 -26.39
N LYS A 11 29.96 -12.60 -27.32
CA LYS A 11 29.75 -11.15 -27.18
C LYS A 11 28.27 -10.76 -27.33
N GLN A 12 27.52 -11.42 -28.20
CA GLN A 12 26.06 -11.23 -28.30
C GLN A 12 25.33 -11.81 -27.09
N LEU A 13 25.79 -12.93 -26.53
CA LEU A 13 25.24 -13.50 -25.30
C LEU A 13 25.48 -12.60 -24.08
N MET A 14 26.66 -11.97 -23.98
CA MET A 14 26.99 -11.00 -22.93
C MET A 14 26.19 -9.69 -23.06
N LEU A 15 25.90 -9.26 -24.30
CA LEU A 15 25.07 -8.09 -24.58
C LEU A 15 23.59 -8.34 -24.24
N CYS A 16 23.07 -9.55 -24.49
CA CYS A 16 21.71 -9.91 -24.07
C CYS A 16 21.58 -10.05 -22.54
N ALA A 17 22.59 -10.62 -21.87
CA ALA A 17 22.61 -10.80 -20.42
C ALA A 17 22.65 -9.46 -19.64
N THR A 18 23.28 -8.43 -20.22
CA THR A 18 23.29 -7.08 -19.64
C THR A 18 21.99 -6.33 -19.85
N ILE A 19 21.26 -6.58 -20.95
CA ILE A 19 19.94 -6.01 -21.21
C ILE A 19 18.86 -6.63 -20.30
N THR A 20 18.98 -7.92 -19.92
CA THR A 20 18.03 -8.56 -19.00
C THR A 20 18.18 -8.10 -17.54
N ALA A 21 19.37 -7.66 -17.13
CA ALA A 21 19.63 -7.15 -15.77
C ALA A 21 19.00 -5.77 -15.51
N LEU A 22 18.61 -5.05 -16.56
CA LEU A 22 17.90 -3.76 -16.48
C LEU A 22 16.37 -3.91 -16.56
N SER A 23 15.85 -5.12 -16.30
CA SER A 23 14.43 -5.31 -16.06
C SER A 23 14.12 -4.68 -14.70
N THR A 24 13.74 -3.39 -14.71
CA THR A 24 13.28 -2.67 -13.53
C THR A 24 12.27 -3.52 -12.77
N ILE A 25 12.63 -3.91 -11.55
CA ILE A 25 11.68 -4.40 -10.57
C ILE A 25 10.63 -3.29 -10.46
N SER A 26 9.46 -3.50 -11.06
CA SER A 26 8.32 -2.63 -10.86
C SER A 26 7.88 -2.86 -9.41
N ALA A 27 8.54 -2.18 -8.47
CA ALA A 27 8.04 -2.06 -7.13
C ALA A 27 6.66 -1.40 -7.22
N ALA A 28 5.66 -1.97 -6.54
CA ALA A 28 4.39 -1.30 -6.37
C ALA A 28 4.67 0.03 -5.65
N ASN A 29 4.46 1.15 -6.33
CA ASN A 29 4.64 2.46 -5.71
C ASN A 29 3.48 2.71 -4.76
N ASP A 30 3.78 3.09 -3.52
CA ASP A 30 2.77 3.58 -2.59
C ASP A 30 1.99 4.74 -3.20
N LEU A 31 0.70 4.84 -2.85
CA LEU A 31 -0.08 5.99 -3.27
C LEU A 31 0.52 7.26 -2.66
N PRO A 32 0.70 8.34 -3.45
CA PRO A 32 1.24 9.59 -2.92
C PRO A 32 0.28 10.18 -1.89
N LYS A 33 0.85 10.82 -0.86
CA LYS A 33 0.08 11.59 0.14
C LYS A 33 -0.11 13.03 -0.34
N ASP A 34 -1.25 13.62 0.01
CA ASP A 34 -1.55 15.03 -0.27
C ASP A 34 -2.46 15.61 0.83
N THR A 35 -2.66 16.92 0.80
CA THR A 35 -3.56 17.61 1.73
C THR A 35 -5.02 17.33 1.40
N PRO A 36 -5.91 17.25 2.40
CA PRO A 36 -7.36 17.22 2.16
C PRO A 36 -7.82 18.39 1.27
N GLU A 37 -7.31 19.59 1.52
CA GLU A 37 -7.71 20.83 0.84
C GLU A 37 -7.45 20.78 -0.67
N SER A 38 -6.29 20.27 -1.09
CA SER A 38 -5.95 20.13 -2.52
C SER A 38 -6.88 19.15 -3.24
N MET A 39 -7.49 18.21 -2.51
CA MET A 39 -8.49 17.27 -3.01
C MET A 39 -9.93 17.76 -2.81
N GLY A 40 -10.14 19.01 -2.40
CA GLY A 40 -11.48 19.58 -2.15
C GLY A 40 -12.19 18.90 -0.96
N VAL A 41 -11.42 18.49 0.05
CA VAL A 41 -11.90 17.91 1.31
C VAL A 41 -11.51 18.86 2.47
N SER A 42 -12.43 19.13 3.38
CA SER A 42 -12.15 19.94 4.57
C SER A 42 -11.37 19.10 5.59
N SER A 43 -10.14 19.51 5.94
CA SER A 43 -9.38 18.85 7.01
C SER A 43 -10.11 18.91 8.35
N GLU A 44 -10.78 20.03 8.65
CA GLU A 44 -11.57 20.20 9.87
C GLU A 44 -12.66 19.12 9.99
N ARG A 45 -13.43 18.87 8.93
CA ARG A 45 -14.42 17.79 8.93
C ARG A 45 -13.78 16.41 8.94
N LEU A 46 -12.65 16.23 8.26
CA LEU A 46 -11.95 14.95 8.20
C LEU A 46 -11.46 14.49 9.59
N LYS A 47 -11.14 15.43 10.50
CA LYS A 47 -10.80 15.12 11.91
C LYS A 47 -11.92 14.44 12.70
N ASN A 48 -13.17 14.50 12.22
CA ASN A 48 -14.26 13.77 12.85
C ASN A 48 -14.10 12.24 12.70
N LEU A 49 -13.40 11.77 11.66
CA LEU A 49 -13.17 10.34 11.43
C LEU A 49 -12.34 9.68 12.56
N PRO A 50 -11.10 10.13 12.86
CA PRO A 50 -10.35 9.53 13.95
C PRO A 50 -11.06 9.70 15.29
N SER A 51 -11.67 10.87 15.54
CA SER A 51 -12.48 11.10 16.76
C SER A 51 -13.63 10.10 16.91
N ALA A 52 -14.30 9.75 15.81
CA ALA A 52 -15.37 8.76 15.82
C ALA A 52 -14.84 7.34 16.07
N MET A 53 -13.71 6.96 15.47
CA MET A 53 -13.07 5.66 15.70
C MET A 53 -12.63 5.50 17.16
N GLN A 54 -11.99 6.52 17.72
CA GLN A 54 -11.60 6.53 19.13
C GLN A 54 -12.80 6.33 20.05
N ARG A 55 -13.93 7.00 19.79
CA ARG A 55 -15.17 6.78 20.56
C ARG A 55 -15.66 5.32 20.53
N TYR A 56 -15.54 4.62 19.41
CA TYR A 56 -15.91 3.19 19.34
C TYR A 56 -14.93 2.30 20.10
N ILE A 57 -13.65 2.65 20.10
CA ILE A 57 -12.61 1.96 20.88
C ILE A 57 -12.86 2.16 22.38
N ASP A 58 -13.10 3.40 22.81
CA ASP A 58 -13.39 3.77 24.21
C ASP A 58 -14.66 3.07 24.72
N ALA A 59 -15.68 2.93 23.86
CA ALA A 59 -16.92 2.23 24.15
C ALA A 59 -16.77 0.69 24.13
N ASN A 60 -15.56 0.14 23.93
CA ASN A 60 -15.27 -1.28 23.75
C ASN A 60 -16.10 -1.95 22.63
N MET A 61 -16.54 -1.17 21.64
CA MET A 61 -17.23 -1.70 20.47
C MET A 61 -16.25 -2.20 19.40
N LEU A 62 -15.03 -1.65 19.39
CA LEU A 62 -13.92 -2.06 18.55
C LEU A 62 -12.65 -2.23 19.42
N ALA A 63 -11.79 -3.19 19.08
CA ALA A 63 -10.48 -3.31 19.73
C ALA A 63 -9.50 -2.24 19.22
N GLY A 64 -9.48 -2.04 17.90
CA GLY A 64 -8.70 -1.03 17.22
C GLY A 64 -9.18 -0.89 15.78
N THR A 65 -8.63 0.08 15.06
CA THR A 65 -9.01 0.39 13.67
C THR A 65 -7.81 0.84 12.87
N VAL A 66 -7.80 0.54 11.57
CA VAL A 66 -6.97 1.21 10.58
C VAL A 66 -7.92 1.88 9.58
N SER A 67 -7.82 3.19 9.43
CA SER A 67 -8.67 3.98 8.53
C SER A 67 -7.85 4.63 7.43
N LEU A 68 -8.27 4.47 6.17
CA LEU A 68 -7.65 5.10 5.00
C LEU A 68 -8.70 5.84 4.19
N VAL A 69 -8.41 7.10 3.85
CA VAL A 69 -9.19 7.89 2.90
C VAL A 69 -8.28 8.37 1.80
N SER A 70 -8.62 8.02 0.56
CA SER A 70 -7.97 8.51 -0.64
C SER A 70 -8.97 9.20 -1.57
N ARG A 71 -8.49 10.19 -2.31
CA ARG A 71 -9.25 10.87 -3.37
C ARG A 71 -8.33 11.19 -4.53
N ASN A 72 -8.80 10.94 -5.75
CA ASN A 72 -8.03 11.13 -6.98
C ASN A 72 -6.65 10.42 -6.96
N GLY A 73 -6.59 9.21 -6.39
CA GLY A 73 -5.34 8.43 -6.29
C GLY A 73 -4.33 8.93 -5.27
N LYS A 74 -4.70 9.90 -4.40
CA LYS A 74 -3.84 10.41 -3.34
C LYS A 74 -4.42 10.11 -1.96
N ILE A 75 -3.58 9.71 -1.02
CA ILE A 75 -3.97 9.49 0.38
C ILE A 75 -4.06 10.85 1.08
N ILE A 76 -5.19 11.12 1.71
CA ILE A 76 -5.44 12.36 2.49
C ILE A 76 -5.67 12.08 3.98
N HIS A 77 -5.86 10.83 4.37
CA HIS A 77 -5.87 10.34 5.74
C HIS A 77 -5.47 8.87 5.78
N PHE A 78 -4.58 8.53 6.70
CA PHE A 78 -4.21 7.14 7.02
C PHE A 78 -3.76 7.08 8.48
N GLU A 79 -4.47 6.32 9.30
CA GLU A 79 -4.23 6.29 10.74
C GLU A 79 -4.67 4.95 11.36
N SER A 80 -3.83 4.42 12.24
CA SER A 80 -4.09 3.27 13.12
C SER A 80 -4.38 3.73 14.56
N GLN A 81 -5.36 3.13 15.21
CA GLN A 81 -5.80 3.45 16.58
C GLN A 81 -6.15 2.18 17.35
N GLY A 82 -5.92 2.19 18.67
CA GLY A 82 -6.29 1.09 19.57
C GLY A 82 -5.34 -0.11 19.49
N TRP A 83 -5.90 -1.31 19.65
CA TRP A 83 -5.14 -2.55 19.77
C TRP A 83 -5.46 -3.54 18.64
N LYS A 84 -4.43 -4.20 18.14
CA LYS A 84 -4.56 -5.40 17.30
C LYS A 84 -5.00 -6.59 18.16
N ASP A 85 -4.48 -6.68 19.37
CA ASP A 85 -4.82 -7.69 20.38
C ASP A 85 -4.71 -7.03 21.77
N LYS A 86 -5.82 -7.00 22.52
CA LYS A 86 -5.88 -6.33 23.83
C LYS A 86 -5.29 -7.21 24.93
N GLU A 87 -5.43 -8.52 24.78
CA GLU A 87 -5.00 -9.52 25.76
C GLU A 87 -3.47 -9.64 25.81
N SER A 88 -2.81 -9.47 24.66
CA SER A 88 -1.34 -9.44 24.55
C SER A 88 -0.74 -8.03 24.58
N ASP A 89 -1.56 -6.99 24.75
CA ASP A 89 -1.17 -5.58 24.72
C ASP A 89 -0.43 -5.18 23.42
N GLU A 90 -0.87 -5.73 22.29
CA GLU A 90 -0.35 -5.38 20.97
C GLU A 90 -1.12 -4.21 20.37
N ALA A 91 -0.41 -3.09 20.16
CA ALA A 91 -0.95 -1.92 19.49
C ALA A 91 -1.34 -2.20 18.03
N MET A 92 -2.36 -1.51 17.55
CA MET A 92 -2.74 -1.51 16.13
C MET A 92 -1.64 -0.84 15.29
N THR A 93 -1.33 -1.41 14.12
CA THR A 93 -0.35 -0.85 13.17
C THR A 93 -0.95 -0.71 11.78
N ASP A 94 -0.36 0.17 10.97
CA ASP A 94 -0.79 0.44 9.58
C ASP A 94 -0.74 -0.81 8.67
N ASP A 95 0.09 -1.79 9.01
CA ASP A 95 0.32 -3.05 8.28
C ASP A 95 -0.33 -4.28 8.94
N THR A 96 -1.20 -4.07 9.94
CA THR A 96 -1.92 -5.17 10.60
C THR A 96 -2.77 -5.96 9.59
N ILE A 97 -2.68 -7.29 9.66
CA ILE A 97 -3.41 -8.20 8.77
C ILE A 97 -4.81 -8.47 9.34
N PHE A 98 -5.83 -8.27 8.50
CA PHE A 98 -7.24 -8.49 8.86
C PHE A 98 -7.86 -9.65 8.07
N PHE A 99 -8.78 -10.37 8.69
CA PHE A 99 -9.72 -11.24 7.99
C PHE A 99 -10.81 -10.39 7.35
N ILE A 100 -10.71 -10.16 6.04
CA ILE A 100 -11.61 -9.25 5.32
C ILE A 100 -12.93 -9.90 4.86
N MET A 101 -13.14 -11.19 5.12
CA MET A 101 -14.39 -11.93 4.87
C MET A 101 -14.92 -11.73 3.43
N SER A 102 -16.16 -11.26 3.27
CA SER A 102 -16.78 -11.04 1.95
C SER A 102 -16.10 -9.95 1.11
N MET A 103 -15.17 -9.15 1.67
CA MET A 103 -14.38 -8.20 0.88
C MET A 103 -13.35 -8.90 -0.02
N THR A 104 -13.21 -10.22 0.05
CA THR A 104 -12.47 -11.02 -0.94
C THR A 104 -13.19 -11.08 -2.29
N LYS A 105 -14.51 -10.87 -2.36
CA LYS A 105 -15.30 -11.03 -3.60
C LYS A 105 -14.77 -10.17 -4.76
N PRO A 106 -14.53 -8.85 -4.60
CA PRO A 106 -13.98 -8.02 -5.69
C PRO A 106 -12.58 -8.41 -6.16
N ILE A 107 -11.87 -9.29 -5.43
CA ILE A 107 -10.55 -9.80 -5.84
C ILE A 107 -10.71 -11.01 -6.78
N VAL A 108 -11.75 -11.83 -6.59
CA VAL A 108 -11.93 -13.12 -7.28
C VAL A 108 -12.88 -13.05 -8.47
N SER A 109 -13.96 -12.24 -8.40
CA SER A 109 -15.01 -12.15 -9.43
C SER A 109 -14.73 -11.10 -10.49
#